data_AF-A0A497ERS1-F1
#
_entry.id   AF-A0A497ERS1-F1
#
_cell.length_a   1.000
_cell.length_b   1.000
_cell.length_c   1.000
_cell.angle_alpha   90.00
_cell.angle_beta   90.00
_cell.angle_gamma   90.00
#
_symmetry.space_group_name_H-M   'P 1'
#
loop_
_entity.id
_entity.type
_entity.pdbx_description
1 polymer ?
#
loop_
_entity_poly.entity_id
_entity_poly.type
_entity_poly.pdbx_seq_one_letter_code
_entity_poly.pdbx_strand_id
1 'polypeptide(L)'
;MAFILEKRGWLFLSTGKGFLKELFSKSFHPGTQALMLLALSHLRYRLARSAFTVISVSIAVASFIVLLQVNFLLALVLIAAATLSTFNASFSILYESQGLFDALIVYGASPMDLFNFFALDMSILSFLGFIVGTMASALVAPIYVSGVKVFHALLLALGLGLASCIYPSIRGFKYGLVKRRAWSEVGGVESLI
;
A
#
# COMPACT_ATOMS: atom_id res chain seq x y z
N MET A 1 18.00 -32.86 -5.46
CA MET A 1 17.77 -31.72 -4.54
C MET A 1 17.01 -30.56 -5.20
N ALA A 2 17.23 -30.26 -6.50
CA ALA A 2 16.48 -29.24 -7.25
C ALA A 2 14.96 -29.51 -7.38
N PHE A 3 14.54 -30.78 -7.49
CA PHE A 3 13.13 -31.17 -7.67
C PHE A 3 12.23 -30.91 -6.44
N ILE A 4 12.82 -30.83 -5.24
CA ILE A 4 12.07 -30.56 -4.00
C ILE A 4 11.82 -29.06 -3.81
N LEU A 5 12.72 -28.20 -4.32
CA LEU A 5 12.55 -26.75 -4.33
C LEU A 5 11.48 -26.31 -5.33
N GLU A 6 11.40 -26.97 -6.48
CA GLU A 6 10.41 -26.66 -7.53
C GLU A 6 8.97 -27.00 -7.08
N LYS A 7 8.76 -28.14 -6.40
CA LYS A 7 7.46 -28.51 -5.81
C LYS A 7 7.02 -27.55 -4.68
N ARG A 8 7.96 -27.03 -3.89
CA ARG A 8 7.65 -26.03 -2.84
C ARG A 8 7.31 -24.66 -3.43
N GLY A 9 7.95 -24.26 -4.53
CA GLY A 9 7.61 -23.03 -5.26
C GLY A 9 6.17 -23.03 -5.80
N TRP A 10 5.70 -24.18 -6.32
CA TRP A 10 4.32 -24.33 -6.80
C TRP A 10 3.27 -24.36 -5.68
N LEU A 11 3.60 -24.98 -4.54
CA LEU A 11 2.74 -24.97 -3.34
C LEU A 11 2.61 -23.56 -2.75
N PHE A 12 3.69 -22.76 -2.76
CA PHE A 12 3.69 -21.37 -2.29
C PHE A 12 2.93 -20.43 -3.23
N LEU A 13 3.01 -20.63 -4.55
CA LEU A 13 2.22 -19.87 -5.53
C LEU A 13 0.72 -20.20 -5.48
N SER A 14 0.38 -21.46 -5.20
CA SER A 14 -1.01 -21.92 -5.01
C SER A 14 -1.63 -21.31 -3.75
N THR A 15 -0.91 -21.35 -2.63
CA THR A 15 -1.36 -20.79 -1.34
C THR A 15 -1.39 -19.26 -1.34
N GLY A 16 -0.45 -18.58 -1.99
CA GLY A 16 -0.48 -17.11 -2.11
C GLY A 16 -1.68 -16.59 -2.92
N LYS A 17 -2.03 -17.29 -4.01
CA LYS A 17 -3.23 -16.97 -4.80
C LYS A 17 -4.52 -17.29 -4.04
N GLY A 18 -4.54 -18.40 -3.29
CA GLY A 18 -5.66 -18.77 -2.42
C GLY A 18 -5.88 -17.77 -1.28
N PHE A 19 -4.81 -17.37 -0.59
CA PHE A 19 -4.85 -16.39 0.49
C PHE A 19 -5.31 -15.02 0.01
N LEU A 20 -4.77 -14.53 -1.12
CA LEU A 20 -5.26 -13.28 -1.74
C LEU A 20 -6.73 -13.41 -2.13
N LYS A 21 -7.15 -14.51 -2.77
CA LYS A 21 -8.55 -14.72 -3.12
C LYS A 21 -9.47 -14.73 -1.89
N GLU A 22 -9.01 -15.33 -0.79
CA GLU A 22 -9.77 -15.43 0.46
C GLU A 22 -9.86 -14.08 1.20
N LEU A 23 -8.77 -13.31 1.24
CA LEU A 23 -8.76 -11.92 1.73
C LEU A 23 -9.72 -11.04 0.91
N PHE A 24 -9.66 -11.14 -0.41
CA PHE A 24 -10.53 -10.37 -1.29
C PHE A 24 -12.00 -10.79 -1.16
N SER A 25 -12.26 -12.07 -0.91
CA SER A 25 -13.60 -12.60 -0.73
C SER A 25 -14.31 -12.06 0.52
N LYS A 26 -13.56 -11.76 1.58
CA LYS A 26 -14.09 -11.23 2.85
C LYS A 26 -14.14 -9.71 2.90
N SER A 27 -13.29 -9.02 2.14
CA SER A 27 -13.14 -7.56 2.23
C SER A 27 -13.91 -6.78 1.16
N PHE A 28 -14.38 -7.45 0.08
CA PHE A 28 -14.97 -6.78 -1.08
C PHE A 28 -16.22 -7.48 -1.61
N HIS A 29 -17.15 -6.68 -2.14
CA HIS A 29 -18.36 -7.20 -2.78
C HIS A 29 -17.99 -8.15 -3.94
N PRO A 30 -18.68 -9.30 -4.10
CA PRO A 30 -18.34 -10.32 -5.11
C PRO A 30 -18.35 -9.80 -6.56
N GLY A 31 -19.11 -8.73 -6.86
CA GLY A 31 -19.14 -8.06 -8.17
C GLY A 31 -17.91 -7.21 -8.48
N THR A 32 -17.14 -6.78 -7.47
CA THR A 32 -15.99 -5.87 -7.62
C THR A 32 -14.63 -6.55 -7.40
N GLN A 33 -14.61 -7.79 -6.88
CA GLN A 33 -13.38 -8.56 -6.65
C GLN A 33 -12.52 -8.76 -7.91
N ALA A 34 -13.14 -9.10 -9.03
CA ALA A 34 -12.43 -9.33 -10.28
C ALA A 34 -11.79 -8.05 -10.82
N LEU A 35 -12.50 -6.91 -10.72
CA LEU A 35 -11.99 -5.60 -11.11
C LEU A 35 -10.88 -5.10 -10.19
N MET A 36 -10.93 -5.42 -8.90
CA MET A 36 -9.88 -5.08 -7.95
C MET A 36 -8.62 -5.93 -8.10
N LEU A 37 -8.75 -7.21 -8.46
CA LEU A 37 -7.61 -8.04 -8.88
C LEU A 37 -6.96 -7.50 -10.16
N LEU A 38 -7.78 -6.98 -11.09
CA LEU A 38 -7.30 -6.35 -12.32
C LEU A 38 -6.61 -5.01 -12.01
N ALA A 39 -7.14 -4.22 -11.08
CA ALA A 39 -6.52 -3.01 -10.55
C ALA A 39 -5.15 -3.27 -9.89
N LEU A 40 -5.04 -4.39 -9.16
CA LEU A 40 -3.78 -4.87 -8.57
C LEU A 40 -2.76 -5.23 -9.65
N SER A 41 -3.21 -5.75 -10.80
CA SER A 41 -2.28 -6.05 -11.91
C SER A 41 -1.71 -4.78 -12.55
N HIS A 42 -2.41 -3.64 -12.45
CA HIS A 42 -1.91 -2.32 -12.87
C HIS A 42 -0.85 -1.73 -11.93
N LEU A 43 -0.62 -2.30 -10.74
CA LEU A 43 0.49 -1.89 -9.86
C LEU A 43 1.86 -2.04 -10.51
N ARG A 44 2.00 -2.95 -11.48
CA ARG A 44 3.24 -3.13 -12.26
C ARG A 44 3.70 -1.87 -12.99
N TYR A 45 2.80 -0.91 -13.26
CA TYR A 45 3.17 0.32 -13.95
C TYR A 45 3.61 1.45 -13.01
N ARG A 46 3.52 1.24 -11.69
CA ARG A 46 3.80 2.26 -10.66
C ARG A 46 5.11 2.03 -9.91
N LEU A 47 6.02 1.24 -10.49
CA LEU A 47 7.24 0.75 -9.83
C LEU A 47 8.06 1.87 -9.18
N ALA A 48 8.20 3.03 -9.83
CA ALA A 48 9.01 4.13 -9.30
C ALA A 48 8.44 4.70 -8.00
N ARG A 49 7.12 4.95 -7.92
CA ARG A 49 6.49 5.52 -6.72
C ARG A 49 6.29 4.50 -5.62
N SER A 50 5.96 3.25 -5.98
CA SER A 50 5.93 2.14 -5.03
C SER A 50 7.31 1.89 -4.41
N ALA A 51 8.38 1.92 -5.21
CA ALA A 51 9.75 1.81 -4.71
C ALA A 51 10.12 2.99 -3.80
N PHE A 52 9.72 4.21 -4.16
CA PHE A 52 9.96 5.39 -3.33
C PHE A 52 9.24 5.32 -1.98
N THR A 53 8.01 4.81 -1.93
CA THR A 53 7.29 4.52 -0.68
C THR A 53 8.06 3.49 0.16
N VAL A 54 8.47 2.38 -0.45
CA VAL A 54 9.26 1.32 0.24
C VAL A 54 10.54 1.89 0.82
N ILE A 55 11.34 2.62 0.03
CA ILE A 55 12.59 3.25 0.47
C ILE A 55 12.34 4.22 1.62
N SER A 56 11.32 5.06 1.52
CA SER A 56 10.97 6.03 2.56
C SER A 56 10.62 5.33 3.88
N VAL A 57 9.77 4.31 3.82
CA VAL A 57 9.42 3.49 5.01
C VAL A 57 10.65 2.78 5.57
N SER A 58 11.52 2.24 4.71
CA SER A 58 12.77 1.60 5.13
C SER A 58 13.71 2.56 5.87
N ILE A 59 13.83 3.80 5.39
CA ILE A 59 14.62 4.85 6.07
C ILE A 59 14.02 5.18 7.43
N ALA A 60 12.69 5.31 7.55
CA ALA A 60 12.03 5.55 8.84
C ALA A 60 12.30 4.41 9.83
N VAL A 61 12.17 3.16 9.37
CA VAL A 61 12.41 1.95 10.18
C VAL A 61 13.86 1.85 10.62
N ALA A 62 14.82 2.03 9.70
CA ALA A 62 16.24 1.99 10.03
C ALA A 62 16.64 3.13 10.98
N SER A 63 16.08 4.32 10.76
CA SER A 63 16.32 5.47 11.63
C SER A 63 15.78 5.23 13.04
N PHE A 64 14.61 4.60 13.16
CA PHE A 64 14.02 4.26 14.45
C PHE A 64 14.83 3.19 15.20
N ILE A 65 15.25 2.12 14.51
CA ILE A 65 15.95 0.99 15.16
C ILE A 65 17.38 1.38 15.57
N VAL A 66 18.11 2.04 14.66
CA VAL A 66 19.54 2.31 14.82
C VAL A 66 19.79 3.75 15.24
N LEU A 67 19.41 4.73 14.40
CA LEU A 67 19.82 6.12 14.58
C LEU A 67 19.26 6.76 15.85
N LEU A 68 18.09 6.34 16.32
CA LEU A 68 17.50 6.88 17.54
C LEU A 68 18.38 6.69 18.79
N GLN A 69 19.26 5.67 18.78
CA GLN A 69 20.20 5.38 19.86
C GLN A 69 21.55 6.09 19.69
N VAL A 70 21.91 6.45 18.46
CA VAL A 70 23.23 7.02 18.12
C VAL A 70 23.16 8.54 18.02
N ASN A 71 22.16 9.07 17.30
CA ASN A 71 21.94 10.49 17.12
C ASN A 71 20.44 10.79 17.02
N PHE A 72 19.86 11.19 18.14
CA PHE A 72 18.43 11.44 18.28
C PHE A 72 17.91 12.51 17.29
N LEU A 73 18.64 13.61 17.13
CA LEU A 73 18.22 14.73 16.27
C LEU A 73 18.19 14.29 14.80
N LEU A 74 19.23 13.60 14.35
CA LEU A 74 19.30 13.08 12.98
C LEU A 74 18.20 12.03 12.72
N ALA A 75 17.95 11.14 13.68
CA ALA A 75 16.89 10.15 13.58
C ALA A 75 15.52 10.81 13.42
N LEU A 76 15.23 11.85 14.22
CA LEU A 76 13.96 12.56 14.20
C LEU A 76 13.75 13.29 12.86
N VAL A 77 14.79 13.94 12.32
CA VAL A 77 14.74 14.59 11.00
C VAL A 77 14.48 13.56 9.89
N LEU A 78 15.18 12.42 9.91
CA LEU A 78 15.01 11.39 8.88
C LEU A 78 13.65 10.69 8.95
N ILE A 79 13.12 10.46 10.16
CA ILE A 79 11.77 9.94 10.35
C ILE A 79 10.74 10.95 9.82
N ALA A 80 10.86 12.24 10.15
CA ALA A 80 9.96 13.28 9.67
C ALA A 80 10.03 13.47 8.14
N ALA A 81 11.22 13.41 7.55
CA ALA A 81 11.39 13.46 6.10
C ALA A 81 10.76 12.25 5.42
N ALA A 82 10.98 11.05 5.98
CA ALA A 82 10.40 9.82 5.48
C ALA A 82 8.86 9.80 5.58
N THR A 83 8.29 10.32 6.67
CA THR A 83 6.84 10.42 6.82
C THR A 83 6.24 11.33 5.76
N LEU A 84 6.75 12.56 5.61
CA LEU A 84 6.30 13.49 4.57
C LEU A 84 6.45 12.91 3.16
N SER A 85 7.55 12.22 2.90
CA SER A 85 7.81 11.51 1.66
C SER A 85 6.76 10.44 1.36
N THR A 86 6.42 9.60 2.34
CA THR A 86 5.35 8.59 2.19
C THR A 86 3.97 9.19 1.97
N PHE A 87 3.64 10.30 2.63
CA PHE A 87 2.39 11.02 2.37
C PHE A 87 2.38 11.62 0.95
N ASN A 88 3.48 12.19 0.48
CA ASN A 88 3.54 12.72 -0.88
C ASN A 88 3.43 11.60 -1.94
N ALA A 89 4.08 10.46 -1.70
CA ALA A 89 3.96 9.27 -2.52
C ALA A 89 2.51 8.77 -2.56
N SER A 90 1.82 8.75 -1.41
CA SER A 90 0.42 8.31 -1.32
C SER A 90 -0.52 9.18 -2.15
N PHE A 91 -0.41 10.51 -2.05
CA PHE A 91 -1.19 11.40 -2.92
C PHE A 91 -0.95 11.10 -4.38
N SER A 92 0.31 10.96 -4.76
CA SER A 92 0.58 10.78 -6.18
C SER A 92 0.14 9.42 -6.71
N ILE A 93 0.25 8.34 -5.93
CA ILE A 93 -0.28 7.04 -6.33
C ILE A 93 -1.80 7.16 -6.52
N LEU A 94 -2.50 7.88 -5.65
CA LEU A 94 -3.94 8.09 -5.77
C LEU A 94 -4.31 8.89 -7.04
N TYR A 95 -3.58 9.97 -7.36
CA TYR A 95 -3.80 10.75 -8.57
C TYR A 95 -3.59 9.94 -9.85
N GLU A 96 -2.53 9.14 -9.89
CA GLU A 96 -2.24 8.25 -11.01
C GLU A 96 -3.26 7.10 -11.12
N SER A 97 -3.91 6.75 -10.02
CA SER A 97 -5.01 5.79 -9.97
C SER A 97 -6.37 6.36 -10.32
N GLN A 98 -6.48 7.67 -10.52
CA GLN A 98 -7.79 8.32 -10.55
C GLN A 98 -8.67 7.81 -11.69
N GLY A 99 -8.11 7.57 -12.88
CA GLY A 99 -8.87 7.00 -14.00
C GLY A 99 -9.39 5.59 -13.73
N LEU A 100 -8.63 4.79 -12.95
CA LEU A 100 -9.02 3.44 -12.57
C LEU A 100 -10.11 3.48 -11.48
N PHE A 101 -9.99 4.39 -10.52
CA PHE A 101 -11.02 4.60 -9.52
C PHE A 101 -12.31 5.14 -10.13
N ASP A 102 -12.22 6.08 -11.08
CA ASP A 102 -13.39 6.59 -11.79
C ASP A 102 -14.12 5.45 -12.54
N ALA A 103 -13.38 4.56 -13.21
CA ALA A 103 -13.96 3.37 -13.84
C ALA A 103 -14.64 2.44 -12.82
N LEU A 104 -13.98 2.14 -11.70
CA LEU A 104 -14.55 1.31 -10.62
C LEU A 104 -15.85 1.92 -10.05
N ILE A 105 -15.90 3.25 -9.89
CA ILE A 105 -17.09 3.97 -9.42
C ILE A 105 -18.24 3.84 -10.41
N VAL A 106 -17.97 3.95 -11.72
CA VAL A 106 -18.97 3.76 -12.79
C VAL A 106 -19.53 2.34 -12.75
N TYR A 107 -18.69 1.33 -12.51
CA TYR A 107 -19.11 -0.06 -12.34
C TYR A 107 -19.74 -0.36 -10.95
N GLY A 108 -19.99 0.66 -10.13
CA GLY A 108 -20.75 0.52 -8.89
C GLY A 108 -19.93 0.20 -7.64
N ALA A 109 -18.60 0.31 -7.67
CA ALA A 109 -17.78 0.16 -6.47
C ALA A 109 -18.13 1.21 -5.41
N SER A 110 -18.26 0.78 -4.16
CA SER A 110 -18.51 1.70 -3.06
C SER A 110 -17.24 2.49 -2.72
N PRO A 111 -17.34 3.73 -2.21
CA PRO A 111 -16.18 4.47 -1.70
C PRO A 111 -15.38 3.70 -0.63
N MET A 112 -16.06 2.83 0.13
CA MET A 112 -15.42 1.99 1.14
C MET A 112 -14.56 0.88 0.52
N ASP A 113 -15.00 0.28 -0.59
CA ASP A 113 -14.21 -0.71 -1.33
C ASP A 113 -12.92 -0.09 -1.88
N LEU A 114 -13.02 1.14 -2.40
CA LEU A 114 -11.87 1.87 -2.92
C LEU A 114 -10.90 2.27 -1.80
N PHE A 115 -11.42 2.67 -0.63
CA PHE A 115 -10.63 2.95 0.56
C PHE A 115 -9.84 1.71 0.97
N ASN A 116 -10.54 0.58 1.10
CA ASN A 116 -9.96 -0.69 1.51
C ASN A 116 -8.90 -1.17 0.50
N PHE A 117 -9.11 -0.97 -0.80
CA PHE A 117 -8.11 -1.27 -1.82
C PHE A 117 -6.83 -0.45 -1.62
N PHE A 118 -6.96 0.87 -1.49
CA PHE A 118 -5.82 1.77 -1.36
C PHE A 118 -5.09 1.57 -0.02
N ALA A 119 -5.83 1.33 1.05
CA ALA A 119 -5.27 0.98 2.36
C ALA A 119 -4.49 -0.34 2.30
N LEU A 120 -5.01 -1.35 1.60
CA LEU A 120 -4.35 -2.63 1.42
C LEU A 120 -3.06 -2.48 0.61
N ASP A 121 -3.09 -1.75 -0.51
CA ASP A 121 -1.91 -1.49 -1.34
C ASP A 121 -0.77 -0.83 -0.54
N MET A 122 -1.10 0.25 0.18
CA MET A 122 -0.10 0.95 1.00
C MET A 122 0.36 0.14 2.19
N SER A 123 -0.50 -0.71 2.78
CA SER A 123 -0.08 -1.61 3.84
C SER A 123 0.95 -2.64 3.36
N ILE A 124 0.80 -3.15 2.13
CA ILE A 124 1.76 -4.08 1.52
C ILE A 124 3.09 -3.37 1.27
N LEU A 125 3.06 -2.16 0.71
CA LEU A 125 4.27 -1.36 0.47
C LEU A 125 4.98 -1.01 1.78
N SER A 126 4.24 -0.62 2.81
CA SER A 126 4.81 -0.36 4.14
C SER A 126 5.40 -1.60 4.79
N PHE A 127 4.76 -2.76 4.63
CA PHE A 127 5.29 -4.02 5.14
C PHE A 127 6.59 -4.43 4.42
N LEU A 128 6.66 -4.25 3.10
CA LEU A 128 7.90 -4.44 2.33
C LEU A 128 9.00 -3.48 2.80
N GLY A 129 8.66 -2.21 3.01
CA GLY A 129 9.58 -1.20 3.55
C GLY A 129 10.10 -1.57 4.94
N PHE A 130 9.25 -2.14 5.79
CA PHE A 130 9.63 -2.69 7.09
C PHE A 130 10.63 -3.84 6.97
N ILE A 131 10.39 -4.82 6.10
CA ILE A 131 11.32 -5.94 5.88
C ILE A 131 12.68 -5.41 5.42
N VAL A 132 12.71 -4.53 4.42
CA VAL A 132 13.96 -3.98 3.88
C VAL A 132 14.69 -3.14 4.94
N GLY A 133 13.98 -2.30 5.68
CA GLY A 133 14.56 -1.45 6.74
C GLY A 133 15.11 -2.25 7.92
N THR A 134 14.41 -3.30 8.35
CA THR A 134 14.88 -4.20 9.41
C THR A 134 16.09 -5.01 8.99
N MET A 135 16.10 -5.55 7.76
CA MET A 135 17.26 -6.25 7.21
C MET A 135 18.48 -5.33 7.10
N ALA A 136 18.31 -4.11 6.57
CA ALA A 136 19.39 -3.12 6.49
C ALA A 136 19.94 -2.78 7.89
N SER A 137 19.06 -2.62 8.88
CA SER A 137 19.46 -2.35 10.27
C SER A 137 20.27 -3.51 10.87
N ALA A 138 19.85 -4.76 10.61
CA ALA A 138 20.54 -5.94 11.09
C ALA A 138 21.92 -6.12 10.45
N LEU A 139 22.09 -5.70 9.19
CA LEU A 139 23.38 -5.74 8.50
C LEU A 139 24.34 -4.64 8.98
N VAL A 140 23.84 -3.42 9.18
CA VAL A 140 24.69 -2.26 9.52
C VAL A 140 25.06 -2.25 11.01
N ALA A 141 24.10 -2.54 11.90
CA ALA A 141 24.32 -2.42 13.34
C ALA A 141 23.50 -3.45 14.13
N PRO A 142 23.86 -4.75 14.07
CA PRO A 142 23.09 -5.84 14.67
C PRO A 142 22.89 -5.69 16.18
N ILE A 143 23.85 -5.07 16.88
CA ILE A 143 23.83 -4.85 18.33
C ILE A 143 22.61 -4.02 18.76
N TYR A 144 22.12 -3.13 17.91
CA TYR A 144 20.98 -2.27 18.24
C TYR A 144 19.62 -2.88 17.91
N VAL A 145 19.59 -4.04 17.25
CA VAL A 145 18.36 -4.75 16.87
C VAL A 145 17.88 -5.60 18.04
N SER A 146 16.69 -5.27 18.56
CA SER A 146 16.01 -6.06 19.59
C SER A 146 14.58 -6.37 19.18
N GLY A 147 14.02 -7.49 19.63
CA GLY A 147 12.65 -7.90 19.29
C GLY A 147 11.61 -6.84 19.64
N VAL A 148 11.79 -6.14 20.76
CA VAL A 148 10.93 -5.02 21.17
C VAL A 148 10.99 -3.87 20.15
N LYS A 149 12.19 -3.47 19.71
CA LYS A 149 12.34 -2.39 18.71
C LYS A 149 11.79 -2.80 17.35
N VAL A 150 11.98 -4.05 16.94
CA VAL A 150 11.42 -4.59 15.70
C VAL A 150 9.89 -4.56 15.75
N PHE A 151 9.29 -4.92 16.88
CA PHE A 151 7.83 -4.84 17.05
C PHE A 151 7.32 -3.39 16.97
N HIS A 152 7.98 -2.43 17.64
CA HIS A 152 7.59 -1.02 17.55
C HIS A 152 7.82 -0.44 16.15
N ALA A 153 8.88 -0.88 15.45
CA ALA A 153 9.13 -0.50 14.07
C ALA A 153 8.06 -1.05 13.11
N LEU A 154 7.53 -2.25 13.39
CA LEU A 154 6.39 -2.82 12.66
C LEU A 154 5.14 -1.96 12.84
N LEU A 155 4.83 -1.58 14.10
CA LEU A 155 3.71 -0.68 14.38
C LEU A 155 3.87 0.68 13.71
N LEU A 156 5.09 1.24 13.71
CA LEU A 156 5.42 2.47 13.01
C LEU A 156 5.19 2.33 11.50
N ALA A 157 5.67 1.27 10.87
CA ALA A 157 5.52 1.05 9.44
C ALA A 157 4.05 0.86 9.02
N LEU A 158 3.30 0.03 9.74
CA LEU A 158 1.87 -0.20 9.48
C LEU A 158 1.04 1.05 9.74
N GLY A 159 1.32 1.74 10.86
CA GLY A 159 0.69 3.01 11.21
C GLY A 159 0.94 4.08 10.15
N LEU A 160 2.18 4.19 9.66
CA LEU A 160 2.55 5.12 8.59
C LEU A 160 1.83 4.78 7.28
N GLY A 161 1.79 3.49 6.94
CA GLY A 161 1.02 3.00 5.80
C GLY A 161 -0.42 3.45 5.88
N LEU A 162 -1.16 3.04 6.91
CA LEU A 162 -2.57 3.38 7.09
C LEU A 162 -2.82 4.89 7.16
N ALA A 163 -2.04 5.63 7.96
CA ALA A 163 -2.21 7.07 8.12
C ALA A 163 -2.01 7.82 6.80
N SER A 164 -1.06 7.38 5.98
CA SER A 164 -0.81 7.98 4.65
C SER A 164 -1.97 7.80 3.67
N CYS A 165 -2.87 6.83 3.91
CA CYS A 165 -4.02 6.53 3.06
C CYS A 165 -5.26 7.34 3.39
N ILE A 166 -5.46 7.70 4.66
CA ILE A 166 -6.72 8.25 5.17
C ILE A 166 -7.06 9.56 4.46
N TYR A 167 -6.13 10.51 4.50
CA TYR A 167 -6.39 11.85 3.96
C TYR A 167 -6.52 11.86 2.42
N PRO A 168 -5.60 11.24 1.64
CA PRO A 168 -5.77 11.18 0.19
C PRO A 168 -7.07 10.50 -0.21
N SER A 169 -7.43 9.38 0.43
CA SER A 169 -8.67 8.67 0.16
C SER A 169 -9.91 9.53 0.35
N ILE A 170 -10.03 10.20 1.50
CA ILE A 170 -11.17 11.10 1.79
C ILE A 170 -11.29 12.16 0.70
N ARG A 171 -10.16 12.75 0.29
CA ARG A 171 -10.13 13.77 -0.76
C ARG A 171 -10.51 13.18 -2.13
N GLY A 172 -9.92 12.05 -2.52
CA GLY A 172 -10.17 11.38 -3.80
C GLY A 172 -11.62 10.93 -3.97
N PHE A 173 -12.23 10.36 -2.93
CA PHE A 173 -13.63 9.91 -3.00
C PHE A 173 -14.62 11.06 -3.04
N LYS A 174 -14.33 12.19 -2.39
CA LYS A 174 -15.15 13.40 -2.55
C LYS A 174 -15.19 13.86 -4.01
N TYR A 175 -14.06 13.82 -4.72
CA TYR A 175 -14.02 14.15 -6.15
C TYR A 175 -14.73 13.10 -7.02
N GLY A 176 -14.56 11.81 -6.73
CA GLY A 176 -15.22 10.72 -7.47
C GLY A 176 -16.74 10.73 -7.34
N LEU A 177 -17.28 11.00 -6.15
CA LEU A 177 -18.73 11.11 -5.93
C LEU A 177 -19.35 12.30 -6.67
N VAL A 178 -18.65 13.44 -6.73
CA VAL A 178 -19.09 14.61 -7.51
C VAL A 178 -19.13 14.27 -9.01
N LYS A 179 -18.11 13.57 -9.53
CA LYS A 179 -18.12 13.12 -10.92
C LYS A 179 -19.25 12.15 -11.22
N ARG A 180 -19.55 11.19 -10.33
CA ARG A 180 -20.67 10.24 -10.51
C ARG A 180 -22.01 10.97 -10.63
N ARG A 181 -22.22 12.00 -9.79
CA ARG A 181 -23.43 12.83 -9.84
C ARG A 181 -23.51 13.61 -11.15
N ALA A 182 -22.41 14.22 -11.59
CA ALA A 182 -22.35 14.88 -12.89
C ALA A 182 -22.60 13.91 -14.06
N TRP A 183 -22.10 12.68 -13.98
CA TRP A 183 -22.32 11.66 -15.02
C TRP A 183 -23.77 11.15 -15.06
N SER A 184 -24.44 11.02 -13.91
CA SER A 184 -25.86 10.70 -13.85
C SER A 184 -26.75 11.83 -14.36
N GLU A 185 -26.32 13.09 -14.19
CA GLU A 185 -27.06 14.27 -14.67
C GLU A 185 -26.93 14.48 -16.18
N VAL A 186 -25.88 13.94 -16.82
CA VAL A 186 -25.64 14.04 -18.28
C VAL A 186 -26.24 12.86 -19.07
N GLY A 187 -27.00 11.96 -18.44
CA GLY A 187 -27.69 10.87 -19.14
C GLY A 187 -26.77 9.77 -19.67
N GLY A 188 -25.61 9.55 -19.04
CA GLY A 188 -24.58 8.58 -19.49
C GLY A 188 -25.00 7.09 -19.50
N VAL A 189 -26.27 6.78 -19.25
CA VAL A 189 -26.85 5.44 -19.40
C VAL A 189 -27.43 5.24 -20.81
N GLU A 190 -27.81 6.31 -21.53
CA GLU A 190 -28.41 6.20 -22.87
C GLU A 190 -27.38 6.08 -24.00
N SER A 191 -26.10 6.39 -23.77
CA SER A 191 -25.06 6.35 -24.82
C SER A 191 -24.28 5.03 -24.88
N LEU A 192 -24.71 3.99 -24.15
CA LEU A 192 -24.04 2.68 -24.08
C LEU A 192 -24.94 1.50 -24.52
N ILE A 193 -26.15 1.78 -25.03
CA ILE A 193 -27.05 0.81 -25.66
C ILE A 193 -26.91 0.90 -27.18
#